data_AF-A0A4C2AAA6-F1
#
_entry.id   AF-A0A4C2AAA6-F1
#
_cell.length_a   1.000
_cell.length_b   1.000
_cell.length_c   1.000
_cell.angle_alpha   90.00
_cell.angle_beta   90.00
_cell.angle_gamma   90.00
#
_symmetry.space_group_name_H-M   'P 1'
#
loop_
_entity.id
_entity.type
_entity.pdbx_description
1 polymer ?
#
loop_
_entity_poly.entity_id
_entity_poly.type
_entity_poly.pdbx_seq_one_letter_code
_entity_poly.pdbx_strand_id
1 'polypeptide(L)'
;MTYASPVFAHARPDILYDLQIVQNKFCRRAADAPWYVKNSTLHRDIELPTISKFMRDASERLFDIASNHPNPLLVEAVSYEPPPPYHFCRRPRSVLIDPPDELTIEVEKLIELNKMVTD
;
A
#
# COMPACT_ATOMS: atom_id res chain seq x y z
N MET A 1 -18.75 12.22 -13.34
CA MET A 1 -18.42 11.17 -12.35
C MET A 1 -17.36 10.27 -12.96
N THR A 2 -16.10 10.69 -12.87
CA THR A 2 -14.97 9.92 -13.41
C THR A 2 -14.82 8.66 -12.57
N TYR A 3 -15.15 7.51 -13.15
CA TYR A 3 -15.13 6.16 -12.57
C TYR A 3 -13.75 5.71 -12.04
N ALA A 4 -12.76 6.62 -12.01
CA ALA A 4 -11.34 6.29 -12.05
C ALA A 4 -10.51 6.80 -10.84
N SER A 5 -11.10 7.27 -9.74
CA SER A 5 -10.33 7.74 -8.56
C SER A 5 -10.88 7.19 -7.23
N PRO A 6 -10.05 6.62 -6.32
CA PRO A 6 -8.90 5.75 -6.52
C PRO A 6 -9.19 4.36 -5.91
N VAL A 7 -9.29 3.33 -6.75
CA VAL A 7 -9.45 1.93 -6.31
C VAL A 7 -8.35 1.49 -5.33
N PHE A 8 -7.19 2.15 -5.38
CA PHE A 8 -6.01 1.84 -4.58
C PHE A 8 -6.16 2.15 -3.08
N ALA A 9 -6.90 3.19 -2.71
CA ALA A 9 -7.12 3.54 -1.31
C ALA A 9 -8.11 2.60 -0.61
N HIS A 10 -8.83 1.78 -1.39
CA HIS A 10 -9.96 0.99 -0.92
C HIS A 10 -9.88 -0.51 -1.20
N ALA A 11 -8.66 -1.06 -1.12
CA ALA A 11 -8.46 -2.50 -1.15
C ALA A 11 -8.87 -3.14 0.19
N ARG A 12 -9.36 -4.39 0.13
CA ARG A 12 -9.54 -5.21 1.34
C ARG A 12 -8.18 -5.77 1.78
N PRO A 13 -7.91 -5.86 3.09
CA PRO A 13 -6.64 -6.40 3.59
C PRO A 13 -6.37 -7.82 3.10
N ASP A 14 -7.39 -8.66 2.98
CA ASP A 14 -7.26 -10.05 2.46
C ASP A 14 -6.68 -10.07 1.03
N ILE A 15 -7.12 -9.15 0.16
CA ILE A 15 -6.64 -9.08 -1.23
C ILE A 15 -5.20 -8.56 -1.27
N LEU A 16 -4.86 -7.60 -0.40
CA LEU A 16 -3.48 -7.11 -0.30
C LEU A 16 -2.53 -8.20 0.19
N TYR A 17 -2.98 -9.02 1.13
CA TYR A 17 -2.23 -10.18 1.60
C TYR A 17 -1.99 -11.20 0.48
N ASP A 18 -3.01 -11.52 -0.31
CA ASP A 18 -2.88 -12.42 -1.47
C ASP A 18 -1.90 -11.86 -2.51
N LEU A 19 -1.99 -10.56 -2.80
CA LEU A 19 -1.04 -9.89 -3.69
C LEU A 19 0.39 -9.95 -3.11
N GLN A 20 0.55 -9.78 -1.79
CA GLN A 20 1.84 -9.88 -1.12
C GLN A 20 2.44 -11.28 -1.27
N ILE A 21 1.63 -12.34 -1.20
CA ILE A 21 2.08 -13.71 -1.48
C ILE A 21 2.61 -13.83 -2.91
N VAL A 22 1.93 -13.23 -3.88
CA VAL A 22 2.37 -13.24 -5.28
C VAL A 22 3.71 -12.51 -5.43
N GLN A 23 3.86 -11.33 -4.83
CA GLN A 23 5.13 -10.59 -4.84
C GLN A 23 6.27 -11.36 -4.17
N ASN A 24 6.02 -11.99 -3.01
CA ASN A 24 7.01 -12.81 -2.31
C ASN A 24 7.50 -13.98 -3.19
N LYS A 25 6.58 -14.64 -3.92
CA LYS A 25 6.92 -15.70 -4.88
C LYS A 25 7.72 -15.17 -6.05
N PHE A 26 7.37 -13.99 -6.57
CA PHE A 26 8.10 -13.33 -7.65
C PHE A 26 9.54 -13.01 -7.23
N CYS A 27 9.72 -12.34 -6.08
CA CYS A 27 11.04 -11.96 -5.57
C CYS A 27 11.94 -13.18 -5.37
N ARG A 28 11.40 -14.26 -4.78
CA ARG A 28 12.15 -15.52 -4.61
C ARG A 28 12.61 -16.12 -5.93
N ARG A 29 11.73 -16.16 -6.94
CA ARG A 29 12.09 -16.69 -8.26
C ARG A 29 13.09 -15.79 -8.99
N ALA A 30 12.95 -14.48 -8.87
CA ALA A 30 13.84 -13.52 -9.51
C ALA A 30 15.27 -13.58 -8.94
N ALA A 31 15.39 -13.78 -7.62
CA ALA A 31 16.68 -13.91 -6.93
C ALA A 31 17.22 -15.35 -6.87
N ASP A 32 16.51 -16.33 -7.45
CA ASP A 32 16.77 -17.78 -7.30
C ASP A 32 17.04 -18.19 -5.83
N ALA A 33 16.26 -17.62 -4.91
CA ALA A 33 16.54 -17.68 -3.48
C ALA A 33 16.02 -18.99 -2.84
N PRO A 34 16.83 -19.66 -2.00
CA PRO A 34 16.39 -20.81 -1.21
C PRO A 34 15.26 -20.47 -0.23
N TRP A 35 14.46 -21.48 0.15
CA TRP A 35 13.27 -21.30 1.00
C TRP A 35 13.55 -20.71 2.39
N TYR A 36 14.77 -20.90 2.92
CA TYR A 36 15.19 -20.41 4.23
C TYR A 36 15.62 -18.94 4.23
N VAL A 37 15.73 -18.31 3.05
CA VAL A 37 15.97 -16.86 2.96
C VAL A 37 14.69 -16.13 3.34
N LYS A 38 14.81 -15.18 4.27
CA LYS A 38 13.68 -14.38 4.75
C LYS A 38 13.17 -13.46 3.63
N ASN A 39 11.87 -13.23 3.58
CA ASN A 39 11.31 -12.30 2.61
C ASN A 39 11.77 -10.86 2.88
N SER A 40 11.90 -10.46 4.14
CA SER A 40 12.38 -9.13 4.51
C SER A 40 13.79 -8.83 4.00
N THR A 41 14.69 -9.82 3.97
CA THR A 41 16.02 -9.67 3.36
C THR A 41 15.93 -9.55 1.84
N LEU A 42 15.09 -10.34 1.17
CA LEU A 42 14.90 -10.23 -0.28
C LEU A 42 14.33 -8.87 -0.69
N HIS A 43 13.34 -8.37 0.05
CA HIS A 43 12.77 -7.04 -0.18
C HIS A 43 13.81 -5.93 -0.03
N ARG A 44 14.66 -6.02 0.98
CA ARG A 44 15.76 -5.08 1.18
C ARG A 44 16.79 -5.16 0.06
N ASP A 45 17.27 -6.36 -0.26
CA ASP A 45 18.37 -6.56 -1.22
C ASP A 45 17.95 -6.25 -2.67
N ILE A 46 16.66 -6.43 -3.00
CA ILE A 46 16.07 -6.06 -4.29
C ILE A 46 15.58 -4.58 -4.28
N GLU A 47 15.63 -3.90 -3.13
CA GLU A 47 15.10 -2.55 -2.91
C GLU A 47 13.62 -2.41 -3.31
N LEU A 48 12.85 -3.49 -3.18
CA LEU A 48 11.45 -3.55 -3.61
C LEU A 48 10.51 -3.26 -2.43
N PRO A 49 9.66 -2.21 -2.49
CA PRO A 49 8.68 -1.97 -1.45
C PRO A 49 7.62 -3.08 -1.41
N THR A 50 7.15 -3.40 -0.21
CA THR A 50 5.96 -4.25 0.01
C THR A 50 4.75 -3.67 -0.72
N ILE A 51 3.82 -4.50 -1.19
CA ILE A 51 2.61 -4.02 -1.88
C ILE A 51 1.79 -3.10 -0.98
N SER A 52 1.67 -3.40 0.31
CA SER A 52 0.97 -2.55 1.27
C SER A 52 1.54 -1.13 1.30
N LYS A 53 2.87 -1.03 1.45
CA LYS A 53 3.60 0.25 1.41
C LYS A 53 3.43 0.97 0.07
N PHE A 54 3.63 0.26 -1.04
CA PHE A 54 3.46 0.84 -2.37
C PHE A 54 2.04 1.39 -2.59
N MET A 55 1.01 0.64 -2.19
CA MET A 55 -0.38 1.05 -2.33
C MET A 55 -0.69 2.27 -1.47
N ARG A 56 -0.18 2.32 -0.23
CA ARG A 56 -0.32 3.47 0.66
C ARG A 56 0.34 4.72 0.04
N ASP A 57 1.62 4.63 -0.30
CA ASP A 57 2.38 5.76 -0.86
C ASP A 57 1.77 6.25 -2.19
N ALA A 58 1.29 5.32 -3.03
CA ALA A 58 0.58 5.68 -4.27
C ALA A 58 -0.77 6.36 -3.98
N SER A 59 -1.51 5.89 -2.98
CA SER A 59 -2.78 6.50 -2.58
C SER A 59 -2.60 7.92 -2.03
N GLU A 60 -1.62 8.13 -1.16
CA GLU A 60 -1.29 9.46 -0.61
C GLU A 60 -0.95 10.44 -1.73
N ARG A 61 -0.04 10.06 -2.64
CA ARG A 61 0.31 10.89 -3.80
C ARG A 61 -0.90 11.24 -4.67
N LEU A 62 -1.82 10.30 -4.87
CA LEU A 62 -3.04 10.55 -5.64
C LEU A 62 -3.97 11.55 -4.93
N PHE A 63 -4.15 11.41 -3.62
CA PHE A 63 -4.95 12.34 -2.84
C PHE A 63 -4.31 13.72 -2.74
N ASP A 64 -2.98 13.82 -2.61
CA ASP A 64 -2.26 15.10 -2.63
C ASP A 64 -2.46 15.83 -3.96
N ILE A 65 -2.37 15.11 -5.09
CA ILE A 65 -2.62 15.67 -6.41
C ILE A 65 -4.09 16.11 -6.55
N ALA A 66 -5.03 15.28 -6.08
CA ALA A 66 -6.45 15.60 -6.15
C ALA A 66 -6.82 16.83 -5.31
N SER A 67 -6.18 17.00 -4.15
CA SER A 67 -6.35 18.14 -3.24
C SER A 67 -5.92 19.47 -3.87
N ASN A 68 -4.88 19.43 -4.70
CA ASN A 68 -4.33 20.60 -5.39
C ASN A 68 -4.92 20.82 -6.79
N HIS A 69 -5.92 20.04 -7.21
CA HIS A 69 -6.45 20.10 -8.57
C HIS A 69 -7.34 21.33 -8.78
N PRO A 70 -7.28 22.03 -9.93
CA PRO A 70 -8.15 23.19 -10.22
C PRO A 70 -9.65 22.86 -10.34
N ASN A 71 -10.04 21.59 -10.25
CA ASN A 71 -11.42 21.16 -10.44
C ASN A 71 -12.05 20.93 -9.05
N PRO A 72 -13.05 21.73 -8.64
CA PRO A 72 -13.64 21.64 -7.31
C PRO A 72 -14.25 20.26 -7.03
N LEU A 73 -14.75 19.57 -8.06
CA LEU A 73 -15.34 18.22 -7.90
C LEU A 73 -14.31 17.15 -7.49
N LEU A 74 -13.04 17.33 -7.86
CA LEU A 74 -11.97 16.40 -7.48
C LEU A 74 -11.49 16.68 -6.05
N VAL A 75 -11.43 17.95 -5.66
CA VAL A 75 -11.10 18.37 -4.29
C VAL A 75 -12.17 17.88 -3.31
N GLU A 76 -13.46 18.03 -3.65
CA GLU A 76 -14.57 17.55 -2.82
C GLU A 76 -14.55 16.02 -2.63
N ALA A 77 -14.05 15.28 -3.61
CA ALA A 77 -13.92 13.82 -3.52
C ALA A 77 -12.85 13.37 -2.50
N VAL A 78 -11.84 14.20 -2.21
CA VAL A 78 -10.83 13.89 -1.17
C VAL A 78 -11.44 13.91 0.22
N SER A 79 -12.33 14.87 0.50
CA SER A 79 -13.02 15.02 1.79
C SER A 79 -14.25 14.13 1.95
N TYR A 80 -14.43 13.12 1.08
CA TYR A 80 -15.61 12.27 1.12
C TYR A 80 -15.60 11.34 2.34
N GLU A 81 -16.52 11.56 3.26
CA GLU A 81 -16.79 10.63 4.36
C GLU A 81 -17.92 9.67 3.97
N PRO A 82 -17.73 8.34 4.06
CA PRO A 82 -18.78 7.39 3.74
C PRO A 82 -19.92 7.51 4.77
N PRO A 83 -21.20 7.58 4.33
CA PRO A 83 -22.33 7.68 5.25
C PRO A 83 -22.43 6.44 6.15
N PRO A 84 -22.95 6.59 7.39
CA PRO A 84 -23.06 5.49 8.34
C PRO A 84 -23.87 4.32 7.78
N PRO A 85 -23.63 3.08 8.26
CA PRO A 85 -23.98 1.82 7.60
C PRO A 85 -25.48 1.46 7.73
N TYR A 86 -26.38 2.39 7.44
CA TYR A 86 -27.82 2.16 7.52
C TYR A 86 -28.42 1.64 6.21
N HIS A 87 -27.71 1.76 5.08
CA HIS A 87 -28.18 1.27 3.78
C HIS A 87 -27.06 0.63 2.94
N PHE A 88 -27.42 -0.33 2.09
CA PHE A 88 -26.55 -1.08 1.18
C PHE A 88 -25.93 -0.21 0.06
N CYS A 89 -25.21 0.85 0.42
CA CYS A 89 -24.44 1.63 -0.53
C CYS A 89 -23.26 0.79 -1.03
N ARG A 90 -23.21 0.53 -2.34
CA ARG A 90 -22.13 -0.18 -3.07
C ARG A 90 -20.90 0.69 -3.29
N ARG A 91 -20.55 1.56 -2.34
CA ARG A 91 -19.31 2.33 -2.41
C ARG A 91 -18.20 1.60 -1.64
N PRO A 92 -16.95 1.61 -2.14
CA PRO A 92 -15.81 1.07 -1.41
C PRO A 92 -15.73 1.70 -0.01
N ARG A 93 -15.50 0.88 1.01
CA ARG A 93 -15.64 1.26 2.44
C ARG A 93 -14.33 1.31 3.21
N SER A 94 -13.33 0.52 2.81
CA SER A 94 -12.05 0.49 3.52
C SER A 94 -11.22 1.66 3.04
N VAL A 95 -10.91 2.65 3.85
CA VAL A 95 -9.71 3.45 3.57
C VAL A 95 -8.53 2.61 4.07
N LEU A 96 -7.38 2.62 3.39
CA LEU A 96 -6.13 2.01 3.88
C LEU A 96 -5.63 2.71 5.16
N ILE A 97 -6.38 2.58 6.25
CA ILE A 97 -6.05 3.06 7.60
C ILE A 97 -5.49 1.89 8.44
N ASP A 98 -5.50 0.68 7.88
CA ASP A 98 -4.99 -0.50 8.56
C ASP A 98 -3.51 -0.32 8.93
N PRO A 99 -3.09 -0.78 10.11
CA PRO A 99 -1.69 -0.73 10.51
C PRO A 99 -0.83 -1.50 9.49
N PRO A 100 0.44 -1.09 9.29
CA PRO A 100 1.33 -1.77 8.37
C PRO A 100 1.48 -3.24 8.75
N ASP A 101 1.60 -4.10 7.75
CA ASP A 101 1.80 -5.53 7.94
C ASP A 101 3.18 -5.81 8.55
N GLU A 102 3.27 -6.94 9.27
CA GLU A 102 4.48 -7.34 10.00
C GLU A 102 5.74 -7.34 9.12
N LEU A 103 5.61 -7.79 7.87
CA LEU A 103 6.72 -7.80 6.91
C LEU A 103 7.18 -6.38 6.56
N THR A 104 6.26 -5.44 6.35
CA THR A 104 6.62 -4.03 6.10
C THR A 104 7.31 -3.42 7.32
N ILE A 105 6.82 -3.70 8.52
CA ILE A 105 7.45 -3.24 9.76
C ILE A 105 8.88 -3.78 9.86
N GLU A 106 9.11 -5.06 9.55
CA GLU A 106 10.46 -5.63 9.54
C GLU A 106 11.37 -4.97 8.50
N VAL A 107 10.89 -4.79 7.26
CA VAL A 107 11.65 -4.18 6.17
C VAL A 107 12.04 -2.74 6.54
N GLU A 108 11.12 -1.95 7.09
CA GLU A 108 11.39 -0.59 7.51
C GLU A 108 12.42 -0.52 8.65
N LYS A 109 12.29 -1.38 9.66
CA LYS A 109 13.29 -1.51 10.73
C LYS A 109 14.68 -1.86 10.19
N LEU A 110 14.77 -2.79 9.23
CA LEU A 110 16.05 -3.15 8.62
C LEU A 110 16.67 -1.99 7.84
N ILE A 111 15.84 -1.19 7.15
CA ILE A 111 16.30 0.01 6.44
C ILE A 111 16.82 1.06 7.43
N GLU A 112 16.11 1.27 8.55
CA GLU A 112 16.52 2.22 9.60
C GLU A 112 17.84 1.82 10.26
N LEU A 113 18.01 0.53 10.60
CA LEU A 113 19.25 0.02 11.18
C LEU A 113 20.45 0.24 10.25
N ASN A 114 20.27 0.03 8.94
CA ASN A 114 21.34 0.28 7.97
C ASN A 114 21.77 1.75 7.95
N LYS A 115 20.81 2.69 8.02
CA LYS A 115 21.13 4.13 8.07
C LYS A 115 21.99 4.48 9.28
N MET A 116 21.63 3.95 10.46
CA MET A 116 22.37 4.19 11.71
C MET A 116 23.79 3.60 11.72
N VAL A 117 24.06 2.58 10.90
CA VAL A 117 25.40 1.95 10.79
C VAL A 117 26.29 2.72 9.81
N THR A 118 25.69 3.46 8.87
CA THR A 118 26.42 4.23 7.85
C THR A 118 26.70 5.69 8.25
N ASP A 119 26.09 6.18 9.34
CA ASP A 119 26.34 7.50 9.95
C ASP A 119 27.46 7.42 11.01
#